data_AF-A0A1K2IX07-F1
#
_entry.id   AF-A0A1K2IX07-F1
#
_cell.length_a   1.000
_cell.length_b   1.000
_cell.length_c   1.000
_cell.angle_alpha   90.00
_cell.angle_beta   90.00
_cell.angle_gamma   90.00
#
_symmetry.space_group_name_H-M   'P 1'
#
loop_
_entity.id
_entity.type
_entity.pdbx_description
1 polymer ?
#
loop_
_entity_poly.entity_id
_entity_poly.type
_entity_poly.pdbx_seq_one_letter_code
_entity_poly.pdbx_strand_id
1 'polypeptide(L)' 'MNDKNNKELSPCIISWGKFALDIKLIKPKNSKKCTLEYWQKTIDTILSQPKYQSFVKNRNKAIQKFGFVCKL' A
#
# COMPACT_ATOMS: atom_id res chain seq x y z
N MET A 1 14.33 -17.53 -15.72
CA MET A 1 14.39 -16.79 -14.43
C MET A 1 12.96 -16.58 -13.96
N ASN A 2 12.40 -17.50 -13.16
CA ASN A 2 11.05 -17.32 -12.60
C ASN A 2 11.22 -17.06 -11.11
N ASP A 3 11.17 -15.78 -10.73
CA ASP A 3 11.29 -15.31 -9.36
C ASP A 3 10.09 -15.83 -8.55
N LYS A 4 10.28 -16.98 -7.90
CA LYS A 4 9.36 -17.57 -6.92
C LYS A 4 9.42 -16.80 -5.59
N ASN A 5 9.13 -15.50 -5.65
CA ASN A 5 8.87 -14.69 -4.47
C ASN A 5 7.52 -13.99 -4.62
N ASN A 6 6.46 -14.77 -4.84
CA ASN A 6 5.09 -14.39 -4.50
C ASN A 6 4.98 -14.26 -2.96
N LYS A 7 5.75 -13.35 -2.36
CA LYS A 7 5.48 -12.88 -1.00
C LYS A 7 4.19 -12.09 -1.11
N GLU A 8 3.07 -12.78 -0.95
CA GLU A 8 1.76 -12.16 -0.87
C GLU A 8 1.83 -11.01 0.12
N LEU A 9 1.47 -9.81 -0.36
CA LEU A 9 1.47 -8.63 0.49
C LEU A 9 0.54 -8.89 1.67
N SER A 10 0.99 -8.58 2.87
CA SER A 10 0.19 -8.81 4.08
C SER A 10 -1.18 -8.11 3.95
N PRO A 11 -2.31 -8.77 4.28
CA PRO A 11 -3.65 -8.17 4.15
C PRO A 11 -3.81 -6.83 4.89
N CYS A 12 -3.06 -6.67 5.98
CA CYS A 12 -2.96 -5.44 6.76
C CYS A 12 -2.37 -4.27 5.96
N ILE A 13 -1.23 -4.49 5.28
CA ILE A 13 -0.56 -3.42 4.51
C ILE A 13 -1.38 -3.04 3.28
N ILE A 14 -2.06 -4.01 2.67
CA ILE A 14 -3.02 -3.75 1.57
C ILE A 14 -4.18 -2.87 2.03
N SER A 15 -4.74 -3.15 3.21
CA SER A 15 -5.84 -2.36 3.76
C SER A 15 -5.43 -0.91 4.02
N TRP A 16 -4.23 -0.71 4.54
CA TRP A 16 -3.65 0.62 4.67
C TRP A 16 -3.36 1.28 3.33
N GLY A 17 -2.84 0.55 2.35
CA GLY A 17 -2.60 1.09 1.01
C GLY A 17 -3.88 1.60 0.36
N LYS A 18 -4.98 0.85 0.48
CA LYS A 18 -6.30 1.28 0.02
C LYS A 18 -6.81 2.52 0.78
N PHE A 19 -6.57 2.60 2.09
CA PHE A 19 -6.91 3.80 2.86
C PHE A 19 -6.04 5.01 2.45
N ALA A 20 -4.75 4.80 2.21
CA ALA A 20 -3.82 5.85 1.86
C ALA A 20 -4.12 6.44 0.46
N LEU A 21 -4.54 5.58 -0.47
CA LEU A 21 -5.00 5.94 -1.83
C LEU A 21 -6.42 6.54 -1.88
N ASP A 22 -7.09 6.69 -0.73
CA ASP A 22 -8.47 7.15 -0.61
C ASP A 22 -9.48 6.22 -1.35
N ILE A 23 -9.15 4.92 -1.51
CA ILE A 23 -10.04 3.87 -2.02
C ILE A 23 -10.98 3.38 -0.92
N LYS A 24 -10.48 3.31 0.32
CA LYS A 24 -11.25 2.91 1.50
C LYS A 24 -11.28 4.07 2.49
N LEU A 25 -12.48 4.46 2.94
CA LEU A 25 -12.64 5.56 3.89
C LEU A 25 -12.42 5.15 5.36
N ILE A 26 -12.46 3.85 5.64
CA ILE A 26 -12.28 3.33 7.01
C ILE A 26 -10.79 3.16 7.30
N LYS A 27 -10.31 3.90 8.31
CA LYS A 27 -8.95 3.79 8.84
C LYS A 27 -8.73 2.39 9.44
N PRO A 28 -7.73 1.62 8.98
CA PRO A 28 -7.39 0.35 9.60
C PRO A 28 -6.87 0.54 11.03
N LYS A 29 -7.18 -0.40 11.93
CA LYS A 29 -6.77 -0.33 13.36
C LYS A 29 -5.39 -0.94 13.63
N ASN A 30 -4.93 -1.79 12.72
CA ASN A 30 -3.72 -2.60 12.83
C ASN A 30 -2.58 -1.92 12.08
N SER A 31 -1.58 -1.39 12.78
CA SER A 31 -0.33 -0.90 12.16
C SER A 31 0.76 -1.96 12.33
N LYS A 32 1.42 -2.38 11.25
CA LYS A 32 2.67 -3.16 11.34
C LYS A 32 3.84 -2.28 10.90
N LYS A 33 5.00 -2.46 11.54
CA LYS A 33 6.24 -1.84 11.07
C LYS A 33 6.53 -2.34 9.65
N CYS A 34 6.90 -1.42 8.77
CA CYS A 34 7.33 -1.74 7.43
C CYS A 34 8.38 -0.74 6.96
N THR A 35 9.19 -1.13 5.98
CA THR A 35 10.15 -0.21 5.36
C THR A 35 9.46 0.65 4.30
N LEU A 36 10.04 1.81 4.01
CA LEU A 36 9.52 2.70 2.98
C LEU A 36 9.47 2.02 1.61
N GLU A 37 10.48 1.23 1.27
CA GLU A 37 10.54 0.46 0.02
C GLU A 37 9.38 -0.56 -0.06
N TYR A 38 9.13 -1.29 1.03
CA TYR A 38 8.00 -2.25 1.09
C TYR A 38 6.65 -1.54 0.95
N TRP A 39 6.52 -0.34 1.52
CA TRP A 39 5.32 0.49 1.36
C TRP A 39 5.12 0.97 -0.08
N GLN A 40 6.17 1.51 -0.71
CA GLN A 40 6.11 1.94 -2.10
C GLN A 40 5.72 0.78 -3.02
N LYS A 41 6.36 -0.38 -2.86
CA LYS A 41 6.00 -1.60 -3.60
C LYS A 41 4.56 -2.02 -3.37
N THR A 42 4.05 -1.88 -2.14
CA THR A 42 2.65 -2.17 -1.81
C THR A 42 1.69 -1.26 -2.56
N ILE A 43 1.95 0.06 -2.56
CA ILE A 43 1.12 1.03 -3.28
C ILE A 43 1.15 0.75 -4.79
N ASP A 44 2.33 0.49 -5.35
CA ASP A 44 2.48 0.21 -6.78
C ASP A 44 1.77 -1.09 -7.19
N THR A 45 1.80 -2.12 -6.33
CA THR A 45 1.08 -3.38 -6.55
C THR A 45 -0.45 -3.21 -6.48
N ILE A 46 -0.96 -2.27 -5.67
CA ILE A 46 -2.39 -1.95 -5.68
C ILE A 46 -2.74 -1.22 -6.98
N LEU A 47 -1.94 -0.22 -7.35
CA LEU A 47 -2.18 0.62 -8.52
C LEU A 47 -1.99 -0.10 -9.86
N SER A 48 -1.21 -1.18 -9.91
CA SER A 48 -1.07 -2.02 -11.11
C SER A 48 -2.35 -2.78 -11.46
N GLN A 49 -3.30 -2.90 -10.52
CA GLN A 49 -4.60 -3.52 -10.80
C GLN A 49 -5.46 -2.55 -11.62
N PRO A 50 -6.04 -2.98 -12.76
CA PRO A 50 -6.82 -2.11 -13.65
C PRO A 50 -7.95 -1.35 -12.94
N LYS A 51 -8.61 -1.98 -11.97
CA LYS A 51 -9.69 -1.38 -11.16
C LYS A 51 -9.25 -0.20 -10.28
N TYR A 52 -7.95 -0.04 -10.02
CA TYR A 52 -7.39 1.02 -9.17
C TYR A 52 -6.53 2.02 -9.96
N GLN A 53 -6.44 1.90 -11.28
CA GLN A 53 -5.61 2.74 -12.12
C GLN A 53 -5.99 4.24 -12.04
N SER A 54 -7.27 4.55 -11.83
CA SER A 54 -7.76 5.93 -11.63
C SER A 54 -7.23 6.60 -10.35
N PHE A 55 -6.69 5.82 -9.40
CA PHE A 55 -6.11 6.30 -8.14
C PHE A 55 -4.60 6.53 -8.22
N VAL A 56 -3.96 6.32 -9.38
CA VAL A 56 -2.51 6.57 -9.57
C VAL A 56 -2.13 8.01 -9.23
N LYS A 57 -3.02 8.97 -9.50
CA LYS A 57 -2.86 10.38 -9.09
C LYS A 57 -2.67 10.57 -7.58
N ASN A 58 -3.16 9.64 -6.76
CA ASN A 58 -3.03 9.67 -5.30
C ASN A 58 -1.78 8.96 -4.79
N ARG A 59 -0.92 8.41 -5.67
CA ARG A 59 0.28 7.64 -5.30
C ARG A 59 1.20 8.43 -4.35
N ASN A 60 1.58 9.64 -4.73
CA ASN A 60 2.53 10.45 -3.95
C ASN A 60 1.95 10.79 -2.56
N LYS A 61 0.66 11.11 -2.49
CA LYS A 61 -0.07 11.32 -1.23
C LYS A 61 -0.07 10.05 -0.36
N ALA A 62 -0.27 8.88 -0.97
CA ALA A 62 -0.25 7.60 -0.26
C ALA A 62 1.15 7.26 0.27
N ILE A 63 2.21 7.58 -0.47
CA ILE A 63 3.60 7.42 -0.02
C ILE A 63 3.89 8.36 1.15
N GLN A 64 3.45 9.62 1.10
CA GLN A 64 3.62 10.58 2.21
C GLN A 64 2.90 10.12 3.50
N LYS A 65 1.80 9.38 3.38
CA LYS A 65 1.11 8.78 4.52
C LYS A 65 1.89 7.63 5.18
N PHE A 66 3.08 7.26 4.70
CA PHE A 66 3.93 6.21 5.27
C PHE A 66 4.10 6.34 6.79
N GLY A 67 4.37 7.56 7.30
CA GLY A 67 4.55 7.82 8.73
C GLY A 67 3.32 7.54 9.60
N PHE A 68 2.11 7.49 9.02
CA PHE A 68 0.88 7.11 9.72
C PHE A 68 0.63 5.60 9.72
N VAL A 69 1.19 4.89 8.74
CA VAL A 69 0.94 3.46 8.49
C VAL A 69 1.99 2.60 9.16
N CYS A 70 3.25 2.91 8.87
CA CYS A 70 4.40 2.18 9.36
C CYS A 70 5.04 3.05 10.44
N LYS A 71 4.60 2.84 11.68
CA LYS A 71 5.32 3.35 12.85
C LYS A 71 6.75 2.80 12.77
N LEU A 72 7.72 3.67 12.52
CA LEU A 72 9.15 3.36 12.70
C LEU A 72 9.38 2.86 14.14
#